data_AF-R0L545-F1
#
_entry.id   AF-R0L545-F1
#
_cell.length_a   1.000
_cell.length_b   1.000
_cell.length_c   1.000
_cell.angle_alpha   90.00
_cell.angle_beta   90.00
_cell.angle_gamma   90.00
#
_symmetry.space_group_name_H-M   'P 1'
#
loop_
_entity.id
_entity.type
_entity.pdbx_description
1 polymer ?
#
loop_
_entity_poly.entity_id
_entity_poly.type
_entity_poly.pdbx_seq_one_letter_code
_entity_poly.pdbx_strand_id
1 'polypeptide(L)'
;LQDEETRKDYDYMLDHPEEYYRHYYHYYSRRLAPKVDVRIVILVTVCAISVFQFFSWWSSYNEAINYLATVPKYRIQATEIARQQGLLNKTREKGKNRRSKEEIREEEEEIIKYIIKNKIDIKGGYQKPKIYDILLFQILLAPFYLCKYIIWYCWWIYCFTIKGQEYGVEEKLYIIRRYMKMSQSQFDSLEDHQKETFLERQLWIRENYEVYKQEQEEELKKKMALDPRWKRYRRWMRNEGPGRLTFIDD
;
A
#
# COMPACT_ATOMS: atom_id res chain seq x y z
N LEU A 1 -44.88 -17.20 33.49
CA LEU A 1 -44.75 -15.84 32.93
C LEU A 1 -44.43 -14.91 34.07
N GLN A 2 -43.14 -14.74 34.38
CA GLN A 2 -42.68 -14.03 35.58
C GLN A 2 -42.29 -12.57 35.28
N ASP A 3 -42.22 -12.21 33.99
CA ASP A 3 -41.77 -10.91 33.51
C ASP A 3 -42.93 -10.19 32.78
N GLU A 4 -43.27 -8.99 33.24
CA GLU A 4 -44.48 -8.25 32.86
C GLU A 4 -44.45 -7.79 31.40
N GLU A 5 -43.24 -7.53 30.88
CA GLU A 5 -42.99 -7.11 29.50
C GLU A 5 -43.16 -8.27 28.50
N THR A 6 -42.78 -9.49 28.90
CA THR A 6 -42.99 -10.71 28.08
C THR A 6 -44.46 -11.08 27.96
N ARG A 7 -45.26 -10.73 28.97
CA ARG A 7 -46.71 -10.97 28.99
C ARG A 7 -47.43 -10.02 28.02
N LYS A 8 -47.08 -8.72 28.04
CA LYS A 8 -47.64 -7.73 27.12
C LYS A 8 -47.34 -8.03 25.65
N ASP A 9 -46.12 -8.46 25.33
CA ASP A 9 -45.75 -8.89 23.97
C ASP A 9 -46.53 -10.14 23.53
N TYR A 10 -46.78 -11.07 24.45
CA TYR A 10 -47.56 -12.28 24.16
C TYR A 10 -49.03 -11.95 23.92
N ASP A 11 -49.62 -11.09 24.75
CA ASP A 11 -50.99 -10.60 24.58
C ASP A 11 -51.12 -9.83 23.24
N TYR A 12 -50.13 -8.99 22.91
CA TYR A 12 -50.05 -8.29 21.61
C TYR A 12 -49.91 -9.25 20.41
N MET A 13 -49.18 -10.35 20.56
CA MET A 13 -49.08 -11.40 19.53
C MET A 13 -50.41 -12.12 19.32
N LEU A 14 -51.19 -12.33 20.38
CA LEU A 14 -52.52 -12.93 20.29
C LEU A 14 -53.53 -11.99 19.62
N ASP A 15 -53.43 -10.68 19.88
CA ASP A 15 -54.31 -9.66 19.33
C ASP A 15 -54.00 -9.33 17.86
N HIS A 16 -52.76 -9.56 17.39
CA HIS A 16 -52.32 -9.29 16.01
C HIS A 16 -51.66 -10.50 15.34
N PRO A 17 -52.43 -11.54 14.97
CA PRO A 17 -51.90 -12.75 14.34
C PRO A 17 -51.34 -12.49 12.93
N GLU A 18 -51.78 -11.41 12.24
CA GLU A 18 -51.24 -11.03 10.92
C GLU A 18 -49.75 -10.61 10.96
N GLU A 19 -49.24 -10.16 12.10
CA GLU A 19 -47.86 -9.66 12.25
C GLU A 19 -46.84 -10.78 12.61
N TYR A 20 -47.10 -12.01 12.16
CA TYR A 20 -46.28 -13.20 12.48
C TYR A 20 -44.76 -12.97 12.34
N TYR A 21 -44.32 -12.35 11.25
CA TYR A 21 -42.90 -12.09 11.00
C TYR A 21 -42.28 -11.10 11.99
N ARG A 22 -43.05 -10.12 12.45
CA ARG A 22 -42.61 -9.12 13.43
C ARG A 22 -42.53 -9.72 14.82
N HIS A 23 -43.50 -10.54 15.22
CA HIS A 23 -43.48 -11.29 16.48
C HIS A 23 -42.32 -12.28 16.54
N TYR A 24 -42.09 -13.03 15.45
CA TYR A 24 -40.95 -13.92 15.32
C TYR A 24 -39.62 -13.15 15.44
N TYR A 25 -39.50 -12.01 14.73
CA TYR A 25 -38.32 -11.16 14.82
C TYR A 25 -38.09 -10.62 16.25
N HIS A 26 -39.13 -10.12 16.93
CA HIS A 26 -39.00 -9.61 18.31
C HIS A 26 -38.64 -10.71 19.33
N TYR A 27 -39.26 -11.89 19.22
CA TYR A 27 -38.97 -13.03 20.09
C TYR A 27 -37.50 -13.47 19.98
N TYR A 28 -37.00 -13.63 18.75
CA TYR A 28 -35.61 -14.01 18.52
C TYR A 28 -34.64 -12.86 18.78
N SER A 29 -35.00 -11.61 18.45
CA SER A 29 -34.19 -10.44 18.74
C SER A 29 -33.97 -10.27 20.24
N ARG A 30 -34.97 -10.47 21.10
CA ARG A 30 -34.77 -10.37 22.57
C ARG A 30 -33.91 -11.51 23.14
N ARG A 31 -34.02 -12.72 22.60
CA ARG A 31 -33.26 -13.90 23.08
C ARG A 31 -31.83 -13.95 22.54
N LEU A 32 -31.63 -13.54 21.30
CA LEU A 32 -30.36 -13.58 20.58
C LEU A 32 -29.69 -12.21 20.49
N ALA A 33 -30.31 -11.13 21.00
CA ALA A 33 -29.66 -9.83 21.10
C ALA A 33 -28.37 -10.03 21.89
N PRO A 34 -27.21 -9.76 21.26
CA PRO A 34 -25.95 -9.88 21.98
C PRO A 34 -26.01 -8.92 23.16
N LYS A 35 -25.78 -9.45 24.37
CA LYS A 35 -25.74 -8.65 25.61
C LYS A 35 -24.65 -7.58 25.59
N VAL A 36 -23.69 -7.71 24.66
CA VAL A 36 -22.63 -6.74 24.40
C VAL A 36 -22.94 -6.02 23.10
N ASP A 37 -22.87 -4.69 23.10
CA ASP A 37 -23.03 -3.88 21.89
C ASP A 37 -21.96 -4.28 20.87
N VAL A 38 -22.41 -4.75 19.70
CA VAL A 38 -21.56 -5.17 18.57
C VAL A 38 -20.57 -4.07 18.19
N ARG A 39 -20.94 -2.79 18.36
CA ARG A 39 -20.07 -1.65 18.08
C ARG A 39 -18.83 -1.64 18.96
N ILE A 40 -18.97 -2.00 20.24
CA ILE A 40 -17.84 -2.08 21.18
C ILE A 40 -16.91 -3.23 20.76
N VAL A 41 -17.47 -4.37 20.36
CA VAL A 41 -16.68 -5.51 19.87
C VAL A 41 -15.88 -5.11 18.63
N ILE A 42 -16.52 -4.41 17.68
CA ILE A 42 -15.84 -3.90 16.48
C ILE A 42 -14.73 -2.91 16.85
N LEU A 43 -14.98 -1.98 17.77
CA LEU A 43 -13.99 -1.00 18.20
C LEU A 43 -12.77 -1.67 18.84
N VAL A 44 -12.99 -2.60 19.78
CA VAL A 44 -11.91 -3.33 20.47
C VAL A 44 -11.08 -4.16 19.49
N THR A 45 -11.74 -4.87 18.57
CA THR A 45 -11.04 -5.67 17.55
C THR A 45 -10.24 -4.80 16.59
N VAL A 46 -10.80 -3.68 16.12
CA VAL A 46 -10.10 -2.68 15.28
C VAL A 46 -8.89 -2.10 16.01
N CYS A 47 -9.02 -1.77 17.30
CA CYS A 47 -7.90 -1.29 18.11
C CYS A 47 -6.80 -2.34 18.24
N ALA A 48 -7.15 -3.60 18.54
CA ALA A 48 -6.18 -4.70 18.65
C ALA A 48 -5.42 -4.93 17.34
N ILE A 49 -6.14 -4.96 16.20
CA ILE A 49 -5.54 -5.09 14.87
C ILE A 49 -4.61 -3.90 14.57
N SER A 50 -5.03 -2.69 14.91
CA SER A 50 -4.25 -1.46 14.68
C SER A 50 -2.92 -1.47 15.43
N VAL A 51 -2.92 -1.94 16.69
CA VAL A 51 -1.70 -2.09 17.49
C VAL A 51 -0.78 -3.14 16.88
N PHE A 52 -1.32 -4.32 16.54
CA PHE A 52 -0.55 -5.39 15.90
C PHE A 52 0.07 -4.94 14.57
N GLN A 53 -0.72 -4.24 13.74
CA GLN A 53 -0.28 -3.69 12.46
C GLN A 53 0.89 -2.71 12.63
N PHE A 54 0.81 -1.80 13.61
CA PHE A 54 1.88 -0.84 13.88
C PHE A 54 3.18 -1.54 14.29
N PHE A 55 3.12 -2.53 15.20
CA PHE A 55 4.30 -3.29 15.61
C PHE A 55 4.88 -4.12 14.48
N SER A 56 4.03 -4.77 13.67
CA SER A 56 4.46 -5.53 12.50
C SER A 56 5.20 -4.63 11.51
N TRP A 57 4.65 -3.47 11.14
CA TRP A 57 5.31 -2.53 10.24
C TRP A 57 6.59 -1.94 10.81
N TRP A 58 6.61 -1.61 12.10
CA TRP A 58 7.82 -1.14 12.75
C TRP A 58 8.94 -2.20 12.72
N SER A 59 8.59 -3.45 13.01
CA SER A 59 9.53 -4.58 12.95
C SER A 59 10.05 -4.79 11.53
N SER A 60 9.16 -4.88 10.54
CA SER A 60 9.55 -5.05 9.13
C SER A 60 10.40 -3.88 8.62
N TYR A 61 10.09 -2.64 8.99
CA TYR A 61 10.89 -1.47 8.62
C TYR A 61 12.31 -1.55 9.17
N ASN A 62 12.46 -1.94 10.45
CA ASN A 62 13.78 -2.10 11.06
C ASN A 62 14.56 -3.26 10.43
N GLU A 63 13.89 -4.37 10.11
CA GLU A 63 14.48 -5.49 9.39
C GLU A 63 15.00 -5.07 8.02
N ALA A 64 14.21 -4.30 7.26
CA ALA A 64 14.62 -3.77 5.97
C ALA A 64 15.84 -2.84 6.08
N ILE A 65 15.90 -1.97 7.09
CA ILE A 65 17.08 -1.13 7.33
C ILE A 65 18.31 -1.98 7.64
N ASN A 66 18.16 -2.98 8.52
CA ASN A 66 19.25 -3.88 8.85
C ASN A 66 19.74 -4.65 7.62
N TYR A 67 18.82 -5.14 6.78
CA TYR A 67 19.16 -5.80 5.51
C TYR A 67 19.90 -4.83 4.57
N LEU A 68 19.37 -3.64 4.34
CA LEU A 68 20.00 -2.63 3.48
C LEU A 68 21.40 -2.23 3.96
N ALA A 69 21.64 -2.22 5.27
CA ALA A 69 22.97 -1.96 5.84
C ALA A 69 23.99 -3.07 5.53
N THR A 70 23.54 -4.32 5.33
CA THR A 70 24.42 -5.43 4.92
C THR A 70 24.74 -5.40 3.43
N VAL A 71 23.83 -4.88 2.60
CA VAL A 71 24.01 -4.82 1.14
C VAL A 71 25.13 -3.82 0.78
N PRO A 72 26.17 -4.26 0.04
CA PRO A 72 27.37 -3.45 -0.18
C PRO A 72 27.09 -2.16 -0.96
N LYS A 73 26.17 -2.19 -1.93
CA LYS A 73 25.78 -1.03 -2.73
C LYS A 73 25.30 0.13 -1.86
N TYR A 74 24.36 -0.13 -0.95
CA TYR A 74 23.78 0.91 -0.10
C TYR A 74 24.73 1.29 1.03
N ARG A 75 25.48 0.34 1.56
CA ARG A 75 26.49 0.60 2.58
C ARG A 75 27.56 1.57 2.10
N ILE A 76 28.12 1.36 0.90
CA ILE A 76 29.14 2.25 0.34
C ILE A 76 28.58 3.66 0.17
N GLN A 77 27.39 3.79 -0.42
CA GLN A 77 26.72 5.09 -0.58
C GLN A 77 26.48 5.78 0.77
N ALA A 78 25.99 5.05 1.77
CA ALA A 78 25.75 5.60 3.10
C ALA A 78 27.05 6.06 3.76
N THR A 79 28.15 5.31 3.64
CA THR A 79 29.45 5.70 4.20
C THR A 79 30.04 6.93 3.53
N GLU A 80 29.83 7.09 2.22
CA GLU A 80 30.30 8.26 1.48
C GLU A 80 29.54 9.52 1.92
N ILE A 81 28.22 9.42 2.05
CA ILE A 81 27.38 10.50 2.58
C ILE A 81 27.78 10.82 4.03
N ALA A 82 28.06 9.81 4.85
CA ALA A 82 28.51 10.00 6.23
C ALA A 82 29.82 10.78 6.31
N ARG A 83 30.74 10.51 5.39
CA ARG A 83 32.03 11.20 5.27
C ARG A 83 31.83 12.64 4.82
N GLN A 84 30.96 12.88 3.82
CA GLN A 84 30.61 14.22 3.37
C GLN A 84 29.96 15.07 4.48
N GLN A 85 29.15 14.46 5.33
CA GLN A 85 28.52 15.12 6.48
C GLN A 85 29.45 15.28 7.70
N GLY A 86 30.70 14.79 7.62
CA GLY A 86 31.67 14.86 8.72
C GLY A 86 31.33 13.99 9.94
N LEU A 87 30.32 13.12 9.85
CA LEU A 87 29.82 12.30 10.96
C LEU A 87 30.83 11.21 11.38
N LEU A 88 31.60 10.67 10.42
CA LEU A 88 32.62 9.65 10.67
C LEU A 88 33.91 10.21 11.28
N ASN A 89 34.24 11.48 11.02
CA ASN A 89 35.50 12.08 11.49
C ASN A 89 35.41 12.58 12.95
N LYS A 90 34.21 12.91 13.42
CA LYS A 90 33.94 13.39 14.79
C LYS A 90 34.27 12.33 15.87
N THR A 91 34.22 11.05 15.50
CA THR A 91 34.57 9.93 16.39
C THR A 91 36.07 9.87 16.67
N ARG A 92 36.93 10.40 15.79
CA ARG A 92 38.38 10.45 15.98
C ARG A 92 38.89 11.67 16.75
N GLU A 93 38.15 12.78 16.76
CA GLU A 93 38.57 14.05 17.40
C GLU A 93 38.26 14.15 18.90
N LYS A 94 37.36 13.33 19.45
CA LYS A 94 37.17 13.26 20.91
C LYS A 94 38.34 12.49 21.53
N GLY A 95 39.39 13.22 21.87
CA GLY A 95 40.62 12.70 22.45
C GLY A 95 40.44 11.74 23.63
N LYS A 96 41.38 10.77 23.68
CA LYS A 96 41.75 9.91 24.81
C LYS A 96 40.70 8.88 25.29
N ASN A 97 40.96 7.64 24.89
CA ASN A 97 40.84 6.39 25.68
C ASN A 97 39.62 6.24 26.59
N ARG A 98 38.61 5.49 26.11
CA ARG A 98 37.87 4.47 26.91
C ARG A 98 36.76 3.72 26.15
N ARG A 99 36.54 3.95 24.85
CA ARG A 99 35.52 3.17 24.12
C ARG A 99 36.11 1.91 23.54
N SER A 100 35.41 0.79 23.72
CA SER A 100 35.84 -0.50 23.18
C SER A 100 35.83 -0.45 21.65
N LYS A 101 36.64 -1.30 21.00
CA LYS A 101 36.63 -1.44 19.55
C LYS A 101 35.25 -1.84 19.01
N GLU A 102 34.44 -2.47 19.86
CA GLU A 102 33.06 -2.88 19.56
C GLU A 102 32.11 -1.68 19.58
N GLU A 103 32.18 -0.82 20.59
CA GLU A 103 31.36 0.41 20.68
C GLU A 103 31.57 1.35 19.47
N ILE A 104 32.82 1.48 19.00
CA ILE A 104 33.12 2.29 17.81
C ILE A 104 32.46 1.70 16.56
N ARG A 105 32.42 0.37 16.43
CA ARG A 105 31.78 -0.31 15.30
C ARG A 105 30.26 -0.18 15.36
N GLU A 106 29.68 -0.27 16.55
CA GLU A 106 28.25 -0.06 16.75
C GLU A 106 27.84 1.38 16.41
N GLU A 107 28.60 2.38 16.85
CA GLU A 107 28.36 3.79 16.48
C GLU A 107 28.44 4.01 14.97
N GLU A 108 29.44 3.43 14.29
CA GLU A 108 29.54 3.50 12.83
C GLU A 108 28.35 2.82 12.15
N GLU A 109 27.90 1.66 12.64
CA GLU A 109 26.72 0.96 12.11
C GLU A 109 25.43 1.75 12.35
N GLU A 110 25.27 2.40 13.50
CA GLU A 110 24.13 3.28 13.78
C GLU A 110 24.11 4.50 12.85
N ILE A 111 25.28 5.10 12.58
CA ILE A 111 25.39 6.22 11.62
C ILE A 111 24.98 5.75 10.21
N ILE A 112 25.44 4.57 9.78
CA ILE A 112 25.08 3.99 8.48
C ILE A 112 23.56 3.74 8.41
N LYS A 113 22.97 3.11 9.44
CA LYS A 113 21.52 2.88 9.53
C LYS A 113 20.74 4.19 9.53
N TYR A 114 21.23 5.22 10.21
CA TYR A 114 20.62 6.56 10.25
C TYR A 114 20.61 7.22 8.87
N ILE A 115 21.70 7.12 8.10
CA ILE A 115 21.77 7.67 6.76
C ILE A 115 20.84 6.91 5.81
N ILE A 116 20.82 5.58 5.88
CA ILE A 116 19.89 4.74 5.13
C ILE A 116 18.44 5.15 5.43
N LYS A 117 18.11 5.33 6.72
CA LYS A 117 16.78 5.75 7.19
C LYS A 117 16.32 7.08 6.60
N ASN A 118 17.23 8.02 6.39
CA ASN A 118 16.92 9.38 5.96
C ASN A 118 17.03 9.60 4.45
N LYS A 119 17.91 8.85 3.78
CA LYS A 119 18.23 9.07 2.35
C LYS A 119 17.56 8.06 1.42
N ILE A 120 17.20 6.88 1.91
CA ILE A 120 16.56 5.85 1.08
C ILE A 120 15.06 5.87 1.36
N ASP A 121 14.28 6.23 0.33
CA ASP A 121 12.82 6.07 0.35
C ASP A 121 12.47 4.60 0.12
N ILE A 122 12.28 3.86 1.21
CA ILE A 122 11.86 2.46 1.16
C ILE A 122 10.37 2.43 0.79
N LYS A 123 10.07 2.01 -0.45
CA LYS A 123 8.70 1.89 -0.96
C LYS A 123 8.14 0.48 -0.72
N GLY A 124 6.81 0.38 -0.54
CA GLY A 124 6.09 -0.89 -0.40
C GLY A 124 5.85 -1.29 1.07
N GLY A 125 5.76 -2.60 1.34
CA GLY A 125 5.43 -3.15 2.67
C GLY A 125 6.47 -2.90 3.77
N TYR A 126 7.62 -2.32 3.41
CA TYR A 126 8.70 -1.97 4.32
C TYR A 126 8.85 -0.44 4.46
N GLN A 127 7.81 0.34 4.16
CA GLN A 127 7.84 1.78 4.32
C GLN A 127 7.85 2.17 5.80
N LYS A 128 8.42 3.35 6.10
CA LYS A 128 8.35 3.94 7.44
C LYS A 128 6.88 4.05 7.89
N PRO A 129 6.49 3.47 9.04
CA PRO A 129 5.10 3.50 9.47
C PRO A 129 4.64 4.93 9.73
N LYS A 130 3.58 5.35 9.06
CA LYS A 130 2.90 6.63 9.32
C LYS A 130 1.66 6.35 10.15
N ILE A 131 1.38 7.23 11.11
CA ILE A 131 0.25 7.07 12.03
C ILE A 131 -1.08 7.09 11.27
N TYR A 132 -1.20 7.91 10.22
CA TYR A 132 -2.39 8.01 9.38
C TYR A 132 -2.69 6.74 8.57
N ASP A 133 -1.68 5.87 8.35
CA ASP A 133 -1.85 4.63 7.60
C ASP A 133 -2.37 3.49 8.49
N ILE A 134 -2.46 3.68 9.80
CA ILE A 134 -3.03 2.70 10.73
C ILE A 134 -4.54 2.59 10.48
N LEU A 135 -5.05 1.36 10.50
CA LEU A 135 -6.44 1.03 10.17
C LEU A 135 -7.47 1.88 10.93
N LEU A 136 -7.25 2.13 12.23
CA LEU A 136 -8.13 3.00 13.03
C LEU A 136 -8.27 4.40 12.44
N PHE A 137 -7.15 5.05 12.09
CA PHE A 137 -7.16 6.39 11.50
C PHE A 137 -7.72 6.36 10.08
N GLN A 138 -7.46 5.30 9.31
CA GLN A 138 -8.07 5.13 7.99
C GLN A 138 -9.59 5.04 8.07
N ILE A 139 -10.16 4.27 9.00
CA ILE A 139 -11.62 4.19 9.18
C ILE A 139 -12.21 5.54 9.59
N LEU A 140 -11.53 6.25 10.49
CA LEU A 140 -11.98 7.56 10.97
C LEU A 140 -11.96 8.62 9.85
N LEU A 141 -10.91 8.61 9.00
CA LEU A 141 -10.74 9.58 7.92
C LEU A 141 -11.42 9.16 6.60
N ALA A 142 -11.75 7.88 6.42
CA ALA A 142 -12.43 7.36 5.24
C ALA A 142 -13.70 8.14 4.85
N PRO A 143 -14.65 8.43 5.76
CA PRO A 143 -15.83 9.20 5.39
C PRO A 143 -15.48 10.62 4.91
N PHE A 144 -14.48 11.25 5.50
CA PHE A 144 -14.01 12.57 5.06
C PHE A 144 -13.44 12.52 3.64
N TYR A 145 -12.56 11.57 3.35
CA TYR A 145 -11.99 11.39 2.01
C TYR A 145 -13.06 11.01 0.97
N LEU A 146 -14.03 10.19 1.37
CA LEU A 146 -15.16 9.81 0.51
C LEU A 146 -16.01 11.03 0.15
N CYS A 147 -16.38 11.87 1.13
CA CYS A 147 -17.11 13.11 0.87
C CYS A 147 -16.34 14.05 -0.05
N LYS A 148 -15.04 14.25 0.21
CA LYS A 148 -14.17 15.07 -0.66
C LYS A 148 -14.13 14.53 -2.09
N TYR A 149 -14.05 13.22 -2.26
CA TYR A 149 -14.06 12.57 -3.56
C TYR A 149 -15.40 12.74 -4.28
N ILE A 150 -16.53 12.60 -3.57
CA ILE A 150 -17.86 12.79 -4.14
C ILE A 150 -18.04 14.24 -4.62
N ILE A 151 -17.64 15.23 -3.81
CA ILE A 151 -17.71 16.65 -4.20
C ILE A 151 -16.88 16.90 -5.45
N TRP A 152 -15.63 16.41 -5.48
CA TRP A 152 -14.76 16.53 -6.64
C TRP A 152 -15.36 15.85 -7.88
N TYR A 153 -15.97 14.68 -7.72
CA TYR A 153 -16.58 13.94 -8.82
C TYR A 153 -17.83 14.64 -9.38
N CYS A 154 -18.70 15.17 -8.51
CA CYS A 154 -19.85 15.98 -8.92
C CYS A 154 -19.40 17.23 -9.67
N TRP A 155 -18.36 17.92 -9.18
CA TRP A 155 -17.76 19.06 -9.87
C TRP A 155 -17.18 18.66 -11.24
N TRP A 156 -16.47 17.54 -11.31
CA TRP A 156 -15.92 17.01 -12.56
C TRP A 156 -17.02 16.74 -13.60
N ILE A 157 -18.10 16.07 -13.22
CA ILE A 157 -19.24 15.82 -14.11
C ILE A 157 -19.86 17.14 -14.58
N TYR A 158 -20.05 18.09 -13.67
CA TYR A 158 -20.62 19.38 -14.02
C TYR A 158 -19.75 20.15 -15.03
N CYS A 159 -18.44 20.23 -14.81
CA CYS A 159 -17.52 20.94 -15.68
C CYS A 159 -17.31 20.27 -17.03
N PHE A 160 -17.09 18.95 -17.07
CA PHE A 160 -16.68 18.27 -18.29
C PHE A 160 -17.84 17.62 -19.05
N THR A 161 -18.86 17.11 -18.36
CA THR A 161 -20.00 16.45 -19.01
C THR A 161 -21.11 17.44 -19.34
N ILE A 162 -21.44 18.37 -18.43
CA ILE A 162 -22.57 19.30 -18.62
C ILE A 162 -22.12 20.58 -19.33
N LYS A 163 -21.04 21.21 -18.85
CA LYS A 163 -20.52 22.44 -19.47
C LYS A 163 -19.65 22.21 -20.70
N GLY A 164 -19.15 20.98 -20.91
CA GLY A 164 -18.30 20.64 -22.05
C GLY A 164 -17.00 21.44 -22.10
N GLN A 165 -16.42 21.79 -20.96
CA GLN A 165 -15.14 22.51 -20.91
C GLN A 165 -14.00 21.63 -21.43
N GLU A 166 -13.02 22.24 -22.11
CA GLU A 166 -11.81 21.52 -22.52
C GLU A 166 -10.99 21.09 -21.30
N TYR A 167 -10.41 19.89 -21.36
CA TYR A 167 -9.54 19.40 -20.28
C TYR A 167 -8.28 20.26 -20.18
N GLY A 168 -8.02 20.80 -19.00
CA GLY A 168 -6.74 21.41 -18.67
C GLY A 168 -5.63 20.36 -18.60
N VAL A 169 -4.40 20.83 -18.36
CA VAL A 169 -3.22 19.96 -18.30
C VAL A 169 -3.32 18.96 -17.15
N GLU A 170 -3.79 19.41 -15.97
CA GLU A 170 -3.93 18.54 -14.81
C GLU A 170 -4.99 17.45 -15.01
N GLU A 171 -6.10 17.81 -15.65
CA GLU A 171 -7.18 16.87 -15.95
C GLU A 171 -6.78 15.84 -17.00
N LYS A 172 -6.03 16.26 -18.02
CA LYS A 172 -5.41 15.35 -19.00
C LYS A 172 -4.48 14.37 -18.31
N LEU A 173 -3.59 14.86 -17.44
CA LEU A 173 -2.67 13.99 -16.67
C LEU A 173 -3.43 13.03 -15.74
N TYR A 174 -4.51 13.48 -15.10
CA TYR A 174 -5.36 12.63 -14.28
C TYR A 174 -5.98 11.47 -15.10
N ILE A 175 -6.49 11.76 -16.30
CA ILE A 175 -7.05 10.75 -17.21
C ILE A 175 -5.97 9.76 -17.66
N ILE A 176 -4.81 10.27 -18.10
CA ILE A 176 -3.67 9.45 -18.53
C ILE A 176 -3.26 8.48 -17.40
N ARG A 177 -3.08 8.99 -16.18
CA ARG A 177 -2.78 8.16 -14.99
C ARG A 177 -3.84 7.08 -14.79
N ARG A 178 -5.13 7.43 -14.95
CA ARG A 178 -6.25 6.49 -14.78
C ARG A 178 -6.22 5.38 -15.82
N TYR A 179 -5.93 5.70 -17.07
CA TYR A 179 -5.77 4.70 -18.13
C TYR A 179 -4.57 3.78 -17.89
N MET A 180 -3.44 4.33 -17.44
CA MET A 180 -2.24 3.57 -17.09
C MET A 180 -2.39 2.68 -15.85
N LYS A 181 -3.46 2.84 -15.05
CA LYS A 181 -3.68 2.11 -13.79
C LYS A 181 -2.54 2.26 -12.78
N MET A 182 -1.89 3.43 -12.77
CA MET A 182 -0.79 3.74 -11.85
C MET A 182 -1.32 4.47 -10.60
N SER A 183 -0.67 4.25 -9.46
CA SER A 183 -0.95 5.07 -8.26
C SER A 183 -0.46 6.51 -8.46
N GLN A 184 -0.99 7.45 -7.68
CA GLN A 184 -0.52 8.85 -7.72
C GLN A 184 0.99 8.93 -7.46
N SER A 185 1.49 8.22 -6.44
CA SER A 185 2.90 8.23 -6.08
C SER A 185 3.83 7.63 -7.14
N GLN A 186 3.36 6.62 -7.89
CA GLN A 186 4.10 6.08 -9.03
C GLN A 186 4.16 7.09 -10.18
N PHE A 187 3.03 7.73 -10.47
CA PHE A 187 2.93 8.74 -11.53
C PHE A 187 3.75 10.00 -11.22
N ASP A 188 3.72 10.47 -9.96
CA ASP A 188 4.49 11.63 -9.52
C ASP A 188 6.00 11.37 -9.60
N SER A 189 6.43 10.11 -9.41
CA SER A 189 7.84 9.72 -9.52
C SER A 189 8.34 9.59 -10.97
N LEU A 190 7.47 9.69 -11.97
CA LEU A 190 7.87 9.75 -13.37
C LEU A 190 8.55 11.08 -13.65
N GLU A 191 9.56 11.05 -14.51
CA GLU A 191 10.25 12.26 -14.95
C GLU A 191 9.30 13.16 -15.75
N ASP A 192 9.48 14.47 -15.62
CA ASP A 192 8.57 15.45 -16.23
C ASP A 192 8.58 15.37 -17.77
N HIS A 193 9.72 15.03 -18.37
CA HIS A 193 9.83 14.78 -19.82
C HIS A 193 8.90 13.64 -20.29
N GLN A 194 8.69 12.62 -19.46
CA GLN A 194 7.78 11.51 -19.79
C GLN A 194 6.33 11.97 -19.75
N LYS A 195 5.99 12.80 -18.74
CA LYS A 195 4.65 13.39 -18.61
C LYS A 195 4.35 14.30 -19.81
N GLU A 196 5.33 15.09 -20.27
CA GLU A 196 5.22 15.90 -21.48
C GLU A 196 5.00 15.02 -22.71
N THR A 197 5.77 13.95 -22.89
CA THR A 197 5.59 13.00 -24.00
C THR A 197 4.17 12.41 -24.02
N PHE A 198 3.58 12.13 -22.85
CA PHE A 198 2.20 11.63 -22.76
C PHE A 198 1.16 12.68 -23.17
N LEU A 199 1.42 13.95 -22.88
CA LEU A 199 0.58 15.06 -23.30
C LEU A 199 0.71 15.30 -24.81
N GLU A 200 1.92 15.27 -25.36
CA GLU A 200 2.17 15.42 -26.79
C GLU A 200 1.48 14.32 -27.61
N ARG A 201 1.57 13.07 -27.15
CA ARG A 201 0.88 11.92 -27.77
C ARG A 201 -0.63 11.87 -27.50
N GLN A 202 -1.16 12.85 -26.76
CA GLN A 202 -2.57 12.95 -26.42
C GLN A 202 -3.15 11.67 -25.81
N LEU A 203 -2.41 11.05 -24.88
CA LEU A 203 -2.80 9.77 -24.27
C LEU A 203 -4.05 9.86 -23.37
N TRP A 204 -4.62 11.05 -23.18
CA TRP A 204 -5.93 11.21 -22.54
C TRP A 204 -7.08 10.75 -23.46
N ILE A 205 -6.83 10.59 -24.76
CA ILE A 205 -7.75 9.99 -25.71
C ILE A 205 -7.54 8.47 -25.65
N ARG A 206 -8.63 7.73 -25.42
CA ARG A 206 -8.58 6.28 -25.19
C ARG A 206 -7.96 5.50 -26.34
N GLU A 207 -8.26 5.88 -27.58
CA GLU A 207 -7.73 5.23 -28.79
C GLU A 207 -6.20 5.37 -28.87
N ASN A 208 -5.68 6.58 -28.68
CA ASN A 208 -4.23 6.84 -28.67
C ASN A 208 -3.53 6.07 -27.54
N TYR A 209 -4.17 5.99 -26.36
CA TYR A 209 -3.66 5.19 -25.25
C TYR A 209 -3.59 3.69 -25.58
N GLU A 210 -4.60 3.14 -26.24
CA GLU A 210 -4.61 1.72 -26.61
C GLU A 210 -3.50 1.38 -27.61
N VAL A 211 -3.25 2.24 -28.60
CA VAL A 211 -2.11 2.11 -29.52
C VAL A 211 -0.79 2.19 -28.76
N TYR A 212 -0.61 3.20 -27.92
CA TYR A 212 0.61 3.35 -27.10
C TYR A 212 0.86 2.13 -26.20
N LYS A 213 -0.20 1.59 -25.59
CA LYS A 213 -0.09 0.40 -24.75
C LYS A 213 0.38 -0.82 -25.55
N GLN A 214 -0.13 -1.00 -26.76
CA GLN A 214 0.32 -2.08 -27.65
C GLN A 214 1.80 -1.90 -28.03
N GLU A 215 2.23 -0.69 -28.39
CA GLU A 215 3.65 -0.39 -28.67
C GLU A 215 4.56 -0.77 -27.49
N GLN A 216 4.18 -0.38 -26.28
CA GLN A 216 4.96 -0.68 -25.07
C GLN A 216 5.00 -2.19 -24.76
N GLU A 217 3.89 -2.90 -24.95
CA GLU A 217 3.87 -4.36 -24.79
C GLU A 217 4.73 -5.07 -25.83
N GLU A 218 4.76 -4.59 -27.07
CA GLU A 218 5.63 -5.11 -28.13
C GLU A 218 7.10 -4.84 -27.87
N GLU A 219 7.46 -3.63 -27.44
CA GLU A 219 8.83 -3.30 -27.04
C GLU A 219 9.30 -4.18 -25.89
N LEU A 220 8.45 -4.38 -24.88
CA LEU A 220 8.76 -5.26 -23.76
C LEU A 220 8.94 -6.71 -24.23
N LYS A 221 8.06 -7.21 -25.11
CA LYS A 221 8.21 -8.53 -25.74
C LYS A 221 9.50 -8.65 -26.54
N LYS A 222 9.88 -7.64 -27.32
CA LYS A 222 11.15 -7.59 -28.07
C LYS A 222 12.35 -7.62 -27.12
N LYS A 223 12.36 -6.78 -26.08
CA LYS A 223 13.43 -6.77 -25.05
C LYS A 223 13.55 -8.12 -24.35
N MET A 224 12.42 -8.71 -23.93
CA MET A 224 12.37 -10.05 -23.35
C MET A 224 12.84 -11.13 -24.33
N ALA A 225 12.50 -11.01 -25.61
CA ALA A 225 12.93 -11.94 -26.64
C ALA A 225 14.44 -11.87 -26.89
N LEU A 226 15.02 -10.66 -26.79
CA LEU A 226 16.45 -10.40 -26.97
C LEU A 226 17.29 -10.80 -25.75
N ASP A 227 16.74 -10.71 -24.55
CA ASP A 227 17.45 -11.00 -23.29
C ASP A 227 18.04 -12.43 -23.28
N PRO A 228 19.39 -12.58 -23.20
CA PRO A 228 20.06 -13.87 -23.15
C PRO A 228 19.60 -14.78 -22.01
N ARG A 229 19.21 -14.21 -20.85
CA ARG A 229 18.71 -14.99 -19.70
C ARG A 229 17.38 -15.65 -20.04
N TRP A 230 16.48 -14.90 -20.67
CA TRP A 230 15.18 -15.39 -21.13
C TRP A 230 15.29 -16.36 -22.31
N LYS A 231 16.24 -16.16 -23.22
CA LYS A 231 16.56 -17.18 -24.24
C LYS A 231 17.09 -18.47 -23.62
N ARG A 232 17.89 -18.40 -22.54
CA ARG A 232 18.39 -19.58 -21.82
C ARG A 232 17.27 -20.31 -21.09
N TYR A 233 16.45 -19.57 -20.35
CA TYR A 233 15.31 -20.13 -19.61
C TYR A 233 14.31 -20.81 -20.54
N ARG A 234 13.96 -20.21 -21.68
CA ARG A 234 13.08 -20.85 -22.69
C ARG A 234 13.67 -22.14 -23.26
N ARG A 235 14.99 -22.19 -23.49
CA ARG A 235 15.67 -23.43 -23.93
C ARG A 235 15.63 -24.51 -22.85
N TRP A 236 15.87 -24.13 -21.59
CA TRP A 236 15.76 -25.04 -20.44
C TRP A 236 14.32 -25.56 -20.27
N MET A 237 13.31 -24.70 -20.31
CA MET A 237 11.90 -25.12 -20.24
C MET A 237 11.52 -26.13 -21.33
N ARG A 238 12.07 -25.97 -22.54
CA ARG A 238 11.84 -26.89 -23.67
C ARG A 238 12.57 -28.22 -23.55
N ASN A 239 13.79 -28.23 -22.97
CA ASN A 239 14.67 -29.40 -22.96
C ASN A 239 14.69 -30.16 -21.63
N GLU A 240 14.51 -29.47 -20.49
CA GLU A 240 14.80 -29.94 -19.12
C GLU A 240 13.72 -29.52 -18.09
N GLY A 241 12.58 -28.99 -18.54
CA GLY A 241 11.52 -28.49 -17.66
C GLY A 241 10.89 -29.56 -16.74
N PRO A 242 10.14 -29.14 -15.70
CA PRO A 242 9.66 -29.98 -14.58
C PRO A 242 8.63 -31.07 -14.94
N GLY A 243 8.41 -31.35 -16.23
CA GLY A 243 7.58 -32.46 -16.73
C GLY A 243 8.39 -33.57 -17.42
N ARG A 244 9.73 -33.53 -17.36
CA ARG A 244 10.57 -34.57 -17.94
C ARG A 244 10.54 -35.83 -17.06
N LEU A 245 9.93 -36.91 -17.57
CA LEU A 245 10.20 -38.27 -17.11
C LEU A 245 11.61 -38.65 -17.58
N THR A 246 12.63 -38.36 -16.78
CA THR A 246 13.96 -38.92 -16.99
C THR A 246 13.94 -40.37 -16.52
N PHE A 247 14.27 -41.32 -17.41
CA PHE A 247 14.73 -42.63 -16.96
C PHE A 247 16.00 -42.40 -16.14
N ILE A 248 15.89 -42.59 -14.84
CA ILE A 248 17.06 -42.76 -13.98
C ILE A 248 17.48 -44.20 -14.26
N ASP A 249 18.47 -44.36 -15.15
CA ASP A 249 19.19 -45.63 -15.25
C ASP A 249 20.16 -45.67 -14.07
N ASP A 250 19.99 -46.69 -13.20
CA ASP A 250 20.90 -47.05 -12.10
C ASP A 250 22.32 -47.35 -12.61
#